data_AF-A0A1Y5S873-F1
#
_entry.id   AF-A0A1Y5S873-F1
#
_cell.length_a   1.000
_cell.length_b   1.000
_cell.length_c   1.000
_cell.angle_alpha   90.00
_cell.angle_beta   90.00
_cell.angle_gamma   90.00
#
_symmetry.space_group_name_H-M   'P 1'
#
loop_
_entity.id
_entity.type
_entity.pdbx_description
1 polymer ?
#
loop_
_entity_poly.entity_id
_entity_poly.type
_entity_poly.pdbx_seq_one_letter_code
_entity_poly.pdbx_strand_id
1 'polypeptide(L)'
;MTRLILSAATAIALSLPLTASAQSQLLGEFNTQRLEQTMGFDAELRQIAFGFLQGMTKAQAHDFLVAERFRCLEGVCERVIVDKETASEAGKTFGKRRTTRATFAITLLADVIRSPQDIAANFRYETGEVPWHRRPKDSDFTVLYD
;
A
#
# COMPACT_ATOMS: atom_id res chain seq x y z
N MET A 1 32.74 4.11 58.18
CA MET A 1 31.92 2.90 58.20
C MET A 1 30.68 3.16 57.35
N THR A 2 30.74 2.81 56.06
CA THR A 2 30.06 1.65 55.42
C THR A 2 28.57 1.90 55.19
N ARG A 3 28.19 2.49 54.04
CA ARG A 3 27.76 1.85 52.77
C ARG A 3 26.48 1.01 52.91
N LEU A 4 25.44 1.36 52.14
CA LEU A 4 24.88 0.52 51.07
C LEU A 4 23.81 1.29 50.28
N ILE A 5 24.19 1.66 49.06
CA ILE A 5 23.31 2.00 47.94
C ILE A 5 23.03 0.67 47.23
N LEU A 6 21.76 0.30 47.07
CA LEU A 6 21.21 -0.77 46.21
C LEU A 6 19.68 -0.57 46.21
N SER A 7 18.91 -0.55 45.13
CA SER A 7 18.99 -1.26 43.85
C SER A 7 18.23 -0.40 42.82
N ALA A 8 18.75 -0.07 41.63
CA ALA A 8 18.80 -0.92 40.44
C ALA A 8 17.52 -1.76 40.23
N ALA A 9 16.65 -1.33 39.31
CA ALA A 9 16.12 -2.15 38.22
C ALA A 9 14.97 -1.41 37.51
N THR A 10 15.32 -0.77 36.38
CA THR A 10 14.60 -0.95 35.11
C THR A 10 13.10 -1.23 35.22
N ALA A 11 12.29 -0.17 35.33
CA ALA A 11 10.98 -0.20 34.69
C ALA A 11 11.25 -0.12 33.18
N ILE A 12 11.39 -1.29 32.58
CA ILE A 12 11.38 -1.52 31.14
C ILE A 12 10.18 -0.74 30.61
N ALA A 13 10.47 0.38 29.95
CA ALA A 13 9.54 0.92 28.98
C ALA A 13 9.37 -0.22 27.96
N LEU A 14 8.29 -0.99 28.10
CA LEU A 14 7.70 -1.69 26.98
C LEU A 14 7.15 -0.60 26.05
N SER A 15 8.05 0.13 25.41
CA SER A 15 7.89 0.47 24.01
C SER A 15 7.74 -0.88 23.32
N LEU A 16 6.51 -1.38 23.25
CA LEU A 16 6.18 -2.32 22.21
C LEU A 16 6.68 -1.67 20.93
N PRO A 17 7.59 -2.30 20.17
CA PRO A 17 7.63 -1.99 18.77
C PRO A 17 6.27 -2.50 18.28
N LEU A 18 5.27 -1.62 18.22
CA LEU A 18 4.27 -1.79 17.20
C LEU A 18 5.09 -1.78 15.92
N THR A 19 5.35 -2.99 15.43
CA THR A 19 5.45 -3.30 14.03
C THR A 19 4.17 -2.80 13.38
N ALA A 20 4.01 -1.47 13.32
CA ALA A 20 3.39 -0.84 12.19
C ALA A 20 4.23 -1.35 11.03
N SER A 21 3.67 -2.32 10.32
CA SER A 21 3.94 -2.53 8.90
C SER A 21 4.37 -1.18 8.35
N ALA A 22 5.58 -1.07 7.79
CA ALA A 22 5.97 0.12 7.03
C ALA A 22 4.96 0.26 5.89
N GLN A 23 3.83 0.91 6.17
CA GLN A 23 2.90 1.41 5.18
C GLN A 23 3.76 2.33 4.34
N SER A 24 3.77 2.08 3.04
CA SER A 24 4.43 2.98 2.10
C SER A 24 3.93 4.38 2.39
N GLN A 25 4.84 5.33 2.56
CA GLN A 25 4.47 6.73 2.79
C GLN A 25 3.61 7.23 1.63
N LEU A 26 3.98 6.85 0.40
CA LEU A 26 3.21 7.16 -0.81
C LEU A 26 1.78 6.60 -0.76
N LEU A 27 1.61 5.32 -0.44
CA LEU A 27 0.28 4.71 -0.35
C LEU A 27 -0.50 5.15 0.89
N GLY A 28 0.20 5.53 1.97
CA GLY A 28 -0.40 6.15 3.14
C GLY A 28 -1.06 7.47 2.76
N GLU A 29 -0.33 8.34 2.05
CA GLU A 29 -0.85 9.61 1.54
C GLU A 29 -1.97 9.43 0.52
N PHE A 30 -1.83 8.48 -0.41
CA PHE A 30 -2.90 8.16 -1.37
C PHE A 30 -4.20 7.73 -0.70
N ASN A 31 -4.14 7.02 0.43
CA ASN A 31 -5.35 6.60 1.14
C ASN A 31 -5.94 7.69 2.06
N THR A 32 -5.13 8.64 2.55
CA THR A 32 -5.60 9.71 3.46
C THR A 32 -6.12 10.94 2.71
N GLN A 33 -5.50 11.32 1.59
CA GLN A 33 -5.92 12.48 0.78
C GLN A 33 -7.17 12.18 -0.08
N ARG A 34 -7.60 10.90 -0.12
CA ARG A 34 -8.68 10.34 -0.95
C ARG A 34 -10.12 10.74 -0.59
N LEU A 35 -10.31 11.59 0.41
CA LEU A 35 -11.66 11.88 0.92
C LEU A 35 -12.43 12.92 0.08
N GLU A 36 -11.77 13.62 -0.86
CA GLU A 36 -12.40 14.68 -1.68
C GLU A 36 -12.31 14.39 -3.20
N GLN A 37 -13.41 13.86 -3.76
CA GLN A 37 -13.55 13.37 -5.15
C GLN A 37 -13.56 14.47 -6.23
N THR A 38 -12.41 15.04 -6.58
CA THR A 38 -12.34 15.96 -7.74
C THR A 38 -11.36 15.55 -8.82
N MET A 39 -10.41 14.66 -8.53
CA MET A 39 -9.46 14.12 -9.49
C MET A 39 -9.70 12.60 -9.65
N GLY A 40 -9.54 12.06 -10.86
CA GLY A 40 -9.62 10.61 -11.07
C GLY A 40 -8.48 9.89 -10.32
N PHE A 41 -8.67 8.62 -9.94
CA PHE A 41 -7.72 7.87 -9.10
C PHE A 41 -6.30 7.83 -9.68
N ASP A 42 -6.16 7.64 -10.99
CA ASP A 42 -4.87 7.66 -11.68
C ASP A 42 -4.17 9.01 -11.57
N ALA A 43 -4.93 10.11 -11.68
CA ALA A 43 -4.40 11.45 -11.59
C ALA A 43 -3.95 11.77 -10.15
N GLU A 44 -4.69 11.32 -9.14
CA GLU A 44 -4.33 11.44 -7.72
C GLU A 44 -3.06 10.65 -7.41
N LEU A 45 -3.00 9.38 -7.82
CA LEU A 45 -1.83 8.53 -7.61
C LEU A 45 -0.59 9.13 -8.27
N ARG A 46 -0.73 9.64 -9.51
CA ARG A 46 0.35 10.33 -10.22
C ARG A 46 0.82 11.57 -9.48
N GLN A 47 -0.10 12.39 -8.98
CA GLN A 47 0.24 13.64 -8.30
C GLN A 47 0.99 13.37 -6.99
N ILE A 48 0.54 12.38 -6.22
CA ILE A 48 1.18 11.97 -4.97
C ILE A 48 2.55 11.37 -5.28
N ALA A 49 2.63 10.43 -6.23
CA ALA A 49 3.91 9.86 -6.65
C ALA A 49 4.90 10.95 -7.11
N PHE A 50 4.42 11.95 -7.87
CA PHE A 50 5.25 13.08 -8.25
C PHE A 50 5.78 13.87 -7.04
N GLY A 51 4.94 14.12 -6.03
CA GLY A 51 5.37 14.81 -4.81
C GLY A 51 6.55 14.15 -4.10
N PHE A 52 6.62 12.81 -4.12
CA PHE A 52 7.74 12.05 -3.55
C PHE A 52 8.96 11.97 -4.46
N LEU A 53 8.73 11.89 -5.78
CA LEU A 53 9.78 11.57 -6.76
C LEU A 53 10.36 12.80 -7.48
N GLN A 54 9.81 13.99 -7.25
CA GLN A 54 10.24 15.22 -7.91
C GLN A 54 11.74 15.47 -7.71
N GLY A 55 12.45 15.73 -8.80
CA GLY A 55 13.89 15.99 -8.81
C GLY A 55 14.76 14.74 -8.76
N MET A 56 14.18 13.55 -8.57
CA MET A 56 14.92 12.29 -8.61
C MET A 56 15.24 11.88 -10.05
N THR A 57 16.41 11.27 -10.22
CA THR A 57 16.72 10.48 -11.42
C THR A 57 15.89 9.20 -11.43
N LYS A 58 15.73 8.59 -12.60
CA LYS A 58 14.99 7.33 -12.77
C LYS A 58 15.53 6.20 -11.87
N ALA A 59 16.85 6.12 -11.69
CA ALA A 59 17.48 5.15 -10.79
C ALA A 59 17.13 5.42 -9.31
N GLN A 60 17.23 6.66 -8.86
CA GLN A 60 16.85 7.04 -7.48
C GLN A 60 15.36 6.81 -7.21
N ALA A 61 14.51 7.17 -8.17
CA ALA A 61 13.07 6.95 -8.08
C ALA A 61 12.74 5.46 -8.04
N HIS A 62 13.43 4.64 -8.83
CA HIS A 62 13.31 3.19 -8.77
C HIS A 62 13.70 2.65 -7.38
N ASP A 63 14.84 3.05 -6.84
CA ASP A 63 15.30 2.59 -5.52
C ASP A 63 14.34 3.01 -4.40
N PHE A 64 13.77 4.22 -4.49
CA PHE A 64 12.72 4.68 -3.58
C PHE A 64 11.47 3.79 -3.67
N LEU A 65 10.97 3.50 -4.87
CA LEU A 65 9.79 2.67 -5.08
C LEU A 65 10.01 1.23 -4.58
N VAL A 66 11.21 0.67 -4.78
CA VAL A 66 11.59 -0.64 -4.23
C VAL A 66 11.62 -0.61 -2.70
N ALA A 67 12.15 0.45 -2.08
CA ALA A 67 12.12 0.63 -0.63
C ALA A 67 10.67 0.71 -0.10
N GLU A 68 9.79 1.33 -0.87
CA GLU A 68 8.33 1.38 -0.67
C GLU A 68 7.61 0.06 -1.05
N ARG A 69 8.35 -1.03 -1.28
CA ARG A 69 7.85 -2.39 -1.58
C ARG A 69 7.11 -2.52 -2.91
N PHE A 70 7.34 -1.62 -3.86
CA PHE A 70 6.95 -1.87 -5.25
C PHE A 70 7.88 -2.91 -5.88
N ARG A 71 7.32 -3.75 -6.74
CA ARG A 71 8.08 -4.66 -7.59
C ARG A 71 8.25 -3.99 -8.94
N CYS A 72 9.48 -3.70 -9.30
CA CYS A 72 9.80 -2.98 -10.52
C CYS A 72 10.35 -3.90 -11.60
N LEU A 73 9.81 -3.79 -12.81
CA LEU A 73 10.22 -4.55 -13.99
C LEU A 73 10.13 -3.65 -15.21
N GLU A 74 11.22 -3.53 -15.97
CA GLU A 74 11.30 -2.73 -17.21
C GLU A 74 10.79 -1.27 -17.10
N GLY A 75 10.98 -0.64 -15.93
CA GLY A 75 10.58 0.76 -15.70
C GLY A 75 9.13 0.95 -15.23
N VAL A 76 8.39 -0.15 -15.03
CA VAL A 76 7.08 -0.17 -14.37
C VAL A 76 7.25 -0.75 -12.97
N CYS A 77 6.80 -0.02 -11.96
CA CYS A 77 6.81 -0.41 -10.56
C CYS A 77 5.38 -0.67 -10.10
N GLU A 78 5.08 -1.90 -9.69
CA GLU A 78 3.75 -2.31 -9.26
C GLU A 78 3.74 -2.77 -7.80
N ARG A 79 2.72 -2.33 -7.06
CA ARG A 79 2.40 -2.86 -5.74
C ARG A 79 0.95 -3.33 -5.74
N VAL A 80 0.74 -4.55 -5.26
CA VAL A 80 -0.60 -5.15 -5.12
C VAL A 80 -0.87 -5.40 -3.64
N ILE A 81 -1.96 -4.82 -3.13
CA ILE A 81 -2.46 -5.05 -1.79
C ILE A 81 -3.71 -5.91 -1.91
N VAL A 82 -3.72 -7.04 -1.22
CA VAL A 82 -4.85 -7.98 -1.22
C VAL A 82 -5.38 -8.09 0.20
N ASP A 83 -6.64 -7.71 0.39
CA ASP A 83 -7.35 -7.92 1.65
C ASP A 83 -8.38 -9.04 1.51
N LYS A 84 -8.58 -9.81 2.58
CA LYS A 84 -9.38 -11.04 2.59
C LYS A 84 -10.30 -11.02 3.79
N GLU A 85 -11.55 -10.73 3.54
CA GLU A 85 -12.60 -10.79 4.55
C GLU A 85 -13.36 -12.12 4.44
N THR A 86 -13.62 -12.75 5.57
CA THR A 86 -14.55 -13.89 5.63
C THR A 86 -15.76 -13.43 6.43
N ALA A 87 -16.90 -13.23 5.76
CA ALA A 87 -18.13 -12.84 6.42
C ALA A 87 -18.91 -14.09 6.80
N SER A 88 -19.11 -14.34 8.09
CA SER A 88 -20.04 -15.35 8.58
C SER A 88 -21.43 -14.74 8.68
N GLU A 89 -22.39 -15.21 7.88
CA GLU A 89 -23.79 -14.84 8.06
C GLU A 89 -24.38 -15.59 9.26
N ALA A 90 -25.11 -14.88 10.12
CA ALA A 90 -25.78 -15.49 11.27
C ALA A 90 -26.71 -16.63 10.82
N GLY A 91 -26.54 -17.82 11.41
CA GLY A 91 -27.33 -19.01 11.07
C GLY A 91 -26.82 -19.86 9.92
N LYS A 92 -25.69 -19.50 9.27
CA LYS A 92 -24.99 -20.37 8.32
C LYS A 92 -23.68 -20.87 8.92
N THR A 93 -23.47 -22.19 8.88
CA THR A 93 -22.21 -22.83 9.33
C THR A 93 -21.02 -22.41 8.48
N PHE A 94 -21.27 -21.92 7.27
CA PHE A 94 -20.24 -21.38 6.40
C PHE A 94 -20.71 -20.16 5.61
N GLY A 95 -19.90 -19.10 5.65
CA GLY A 95 -20.17 -17.83 4.98
C GLY A 95 -19.57 -17.70 3.57
N LYS A 96 -19.53 -16.47 3.08
CA LYS A 96 -18.83 -16.11 1.85
C LYS A 96 -17.45 -15.54 2.19
N ARG A 97 -16.51 -15.73 1.27
CA ARG A 97 -15.19 -15.09 1.29
C ARG A 97 -15.18 -13.94 0.29
N ARG A 98 -14.91 -12.75 0.79
CA ARG A 98 -14.64 -11.56 -0.02
C ARG A 98 -13.14 -11.37 -0.11
N THR A 99 -12.65 -10.98 -1.28
CA THR A 99 -11.25 -10.63 -1.48
C THR A 99 -11.21 -9.35 -2.29
N THR A 100 -10.57 -8.33 -1.75
CA THR A 100 -10.34 -7.07 -2.45
C THR A 100 -8.88 -7.01 -2.87
N ARG A 101 -8.64 -6.42 -4.04
CA ARG A 101 -7.32 -6.24 -4.62
C ARG A 101 -7.19 -4.79 -5.05
N ALA A 102 -6.21 -4.09 -4.49
CA ALA A 102 -5.81 -2.77 -4.93
C ALA A 102 -4.45 -2.89 -5.61
N THR A 103 -4.39 -2.52 -6.88
CA THR A 103 -3.17 -2.52 -7.70
C THR A 103 -2.75 -1.08 -7.94
N PHE A 104 -1.50 -0.77 -7.64
CA PHE A 104 -0.89 0.54 -7.83
C PHE A 104 0.30 0.36 -8.76
N ALA A 105 0.24 0.94 -9.95
CA ALA A 105 1.32 0.90 -10.93
C ALA A 105 1.85 2.31 -11.18
N ILE A 106 3.16 2.47 -11.16
CA ILE A 106 3.88 3.71 -11.43
C ILE A 106 4.93 3.42 -12.50
N THR A 107 4.87 4.15 -13.61
CA THR A 107 5.82 4.03 -14.73
C THR A 107 6.63 5.31 -14.83
N LEU A 108 7.96 5.17 -14.85
CA LEU A 108 8.88 6.30 -14.94
C LEU A 108 9.23 6.57 -16.42
N LEU A 109 8.72 7.66 -16.96
CA LEU A 109 8.82 7.99 -18.39
C LEU A 109 10.08 8.78 -18.72
N ALA A 110 10.51 9.68 -17.83
CA ALA A 110 11.70 10.50 -18.01
C ALA A 110 12.91 10.00 -17.18
N ASP A 111 14.11 10.40 -17.61
CA ASP A 111 15.35 10.11 -16.86
C ASP A 111 15.47 10.92 -15.56
N VAL A 112 14.83 12.09 -15.52
CA VAL A 112 14.73 12.96 -14.33
C VAL A 112 13.30 13.47 -14.26
N ILE A 113 12.68 13.32 -13.09
CA ILE A 113 11.28 13.66 -12.87
C ILE A 113 11.17 15.15 -12.55
N ARG A 114 10.59 15.93 -13.45
CA ARG A 114 10.44 17.39 -13.31
C ARG A 114 9.00 17.83 -13.32
N SER A 115 8.15 17.08 -13.99
CA SER A 115 6.73 17.33 -14.13
C SER A 115 5.91 16.09 -13.78
N PRO A 116 4.64 16.24 -13.38
CA PRO A 116 3.76 15.09 -13.17
C PRO A 116 3.61 14.20 -14.42
N GLN A 117 3.76 14.77 -15.62
CA GLN A 117 3.66 14.04 -16.88
C GLN A 117 4.83 13.09 -17.13
N ASP A 118 5.94 13.25 -16.39
CA ASP A 118 7.08 12.34 -16.44
C ASP A 118 6.81 11.00 -15.74
N ILE A 119 5.64 10.89 -15.09
CA ILE A 119 5.15 9.70 -14.40
C ILE A 119 3.80 9.32 -15.01
N ALA A 120 3.66 8.08 -15.46
CA ALA A 120 2.34 7.48 -15.65
C ALA A 120 1.97 6.68 -14.39
N ALA A 121 0.72 6.79 -13.96
CA ALA A 121 0.21 6.02 -12.84
C ALA A 121 -1.08 5.32 -13.28
N ASN A 122 -1.30 4.12 -12.75
CA ASN A 122 -2.56 3.40 -12.90
C ASN A 122 -2.94 2.77 -11.56
N PHE A 123 -4.15 3.04 -11.14
CA PHE A 123 -4.77 2.47 -9.96
C PHE A 123 -5.93 1.58 -10.41
N ARG A 124 -5.97 0.36 -9.87
CA ARG A 124 -7.09 -0.55 -10.12
C ARG A 124 -7.57 -1.15 -8.81
N TYR A 125 -8.87 -1.02 -8.55
CA TYR A 125 -9.50 -1.64 -7.39
C TYR A 125 -10.52 -2.68 -7.82
N GLU A 126 -10.32 -3.91 -7.35
CA GLU A 126 -11.11 -5.07 -7.74
C GLU A 126 -11.66 -5.77 -6.49
N THR A 127 -12.87 -6.31 -6.58
CA THR A 127 -13.46 -7.12 -5.52
C THR A 127 -13.99 -8.42 -6.07
N GLY A 128 -13.73 -9.53 -5.39
CA GLY A 128 -14.27 -10.84 -5.71
C GLY A 128 -14.98 -11.44 -4.50
N GLU A 129 -16.13 -12.07 -4.73
CA GLU A 129 -16.92 -12.71 -3.69
C GLU A 129 -17.25 -14.15 -4.07
N VAL A 130 -16.82 -15.11 -3.24
CA VAL A 130 -16.92 -16.53 -3.52
C VAL A 130 -17.38 -17.31 -2.28
N PRO A 131 -17.98 -18.51 -2.42
CA PRO A 131 -18.18 -19.41 -1.29
C PRO A 131 -16.87 -19.72 -0.55
N TRP A 132 -16.91 -19.82 0.78
CA TRP A 132 -15.72 -19.96 1.64
C TRP A 132 -14.72 -21.07 1.24
N HIS A 133 -15.22 -22.19 0.72
CA HIS A 133 -14.42 -23.39 0.44
C HIS A 133 -13.58 -23.25 -0.83
N ARG A 134 -13.86 -22.24 -1.67
CA ARG A 134 -13.08 -21.97 -2.88
C ARG A 134 -12.22 -20.72 -2.73
N ARG A 135 -11.10 -20.70 -3.45
CA ARG A 135 -10.30 -19.47 -3.63
C ARG A 135 -10.84 -18.69 -4.83
N PRO A 136 -10.93 -17.34 -4.74
CA PRO A 136 -11.26 -16.53 -5.91
C PRO A 136 -10.24 -16.76 -7.03
N LYS A 137 -10.74 -16.90 -8.25
CA LYS A 137 -9.98 -16.84 -9.50
C LYS A 137 -10.07 -15.44 -10.06
N ASP A 138 -9.22 -15.09 -11.01
CA ASP A 138 -9.24 -13.74 -11.61
C ASP A 138 -10.60 -13.42 -12.28
N SER A 139 -11.31 -14.42 -12.81
CA SER A 139 -12.66 -14.26 -13.37
C SER A 139 -13.75 -13.95 -12.33
N ASP A 140 -13.47 -14.14 -11.03
CA ASP A 140 -14.42 -13.81 -9.95
C ASP A 140 -14.30 -12.35 -9.49
N PHE A 141 -13.31 -11.61 -9.99
CA PHE A 141 -13.10 -10.22 -9.62
C PHE A 141 -13.86 -9.28 -10.54
N THR A 142 -14.53 -8.30 -9.94
CA THR A 142 -15.16 -7.18 -10.61
C THR A 142 -14.35 -5.92 -10.32
N VAL A 143 -14.00 -5.18 -11.37
CA VAL A 143 -13.36 -3.87 -11.26
C VAL A 143 -14.39 -2.86 -10.74
N LEU A 144 -14.03 -2.16 -9.66
CA LEU A 144 -14.84 -1.10 -9.08
C LEU A 144 -14.34 0.29 -9.48
N TYR A 145 -13.02 0.44 -9.62
CA TYR A 145 -12.37 1.70 -9.98
C TYR A 145 -11.17 1.44 -10.89
N ASP A 146 -11.04 2.29 -11.90
CA ASP A 146 -9.92 2.46 -12.84
C ASP A 146 -9.59 3.94 -13.07
#